data_AF-A0A956WUV4-F1
#
_entry.id   AF-A0A956WUV4-F1
#
_cell.length_a   1.000
_cell.length_b   1.000
_cell.length_c   1.000
_cell.angle_alpha   90.00
_cell.angle_beta   90.00
_cell.angle_gamma   90.00
#
_symmetry.space_group_name_H-M   'P 1'
#
loop_
_entity.id
_entity.type
_entity.pdbx_description
1 polymer ?
#
loop_
_entity_poly.entity_id
_entity_poly.type
_entity_poly.pdbx_seq_one_letter_code
_entity_poly.pdbx_strand_id
1 'polypeptide(L)'
;MAPYPQRGNLPGALSSFIGRQREMAEVEGLLAEYRLLTLTGAGGCGKTRLALQVAGGLQERYPDSVWLVEFAPLADDELVSQALAAVLGVREQPGQSLSASLIEYLHHRELLLLYTHPQQARLFVAGANRYLGD
;
A
#
# COMPACT_ATOMS: atom_id res chain seq x y z
N MET A 1 -5.78 24.78 -10.21
CA MET A 1 -4.52 24.02 -10.41
C MET A 1 -4.71 22.71 -9.65
N ALA A 2 -5.10 21.64 -10.34
CA ALA A 2 -5.22 20.33 -9.69
C ALA A 2 -3.82 19.92 -9.19
N PRO A 3 -3.69 19.34 -7.99
CA PRO A 3 -2.40 18.83 -7.56
C PRO A 3 -1.91 17.83 -8.61
N TYR A 4 -0.64 17.93 -8.98
CA TYR A 4 0.03 16.91 -9.81
C TYR A 4 -0.33 15.53 -9.28
N PRO A 5 -0.54 14.50 -10.13
CA PRO A 5 -0.72 13.14 -9.65
C PRO A 5 0.44 12.85 -8.69
N GLN A 6 0.12 12.72 -7.40
CA GLN A 6 1.15 12.47 -6.39
C GLN A 6 1.75 11.12 -6.76
N ARG A 7 3.05 11.08 -7.09
CA ARG A 7 3.78 9.86 -7.45
C ARG A 7 3.93 8.86 -6.28
N GLY A 8 2.93 8.77 -5.41
CA GLY A 8 3.02 8.08 -4.14
C GLY A 8 4.02 8.74 -3.19
N ASN A 9 4.39 8.01 -2.13
CA ASN A 9 5.34 8.44 -1.11
C ASN A 9 6.45 7.40 -0.87
N LEU A 10 6.72 6.50 -1.84
CA LEU A 10 7.76 5.50 -1.68
C LEU A 10 9.13 6.16 -1.53
N PRO A 11 9.96 5.72 -0.55
CA PRO A 11 11.31 6.23 -0.40
C PRO A 11 12.15 5.92 -1.64
N GLY A 12 13.02 6.85 -2.02
CA GLY A 12 13.99 6.61 -3.09
C GLY A 12 14.91 5.44 -2.76
N ALA A 13 15.36 4.70 -3.77
CA ALA A 13 16.27 3.57 -3.58
C ALA A 13 17.62 4.04 -2.98
N LEU A 14 17.86 3.75 -1.70
CA LEU A 14 19.06 4.19 -0.97
C LEU A 14 20.33 3.39 -1.36
N SER A 15 20.18 2.21 -1.96
CA SER A 15 21.28 1.39 -2.48
C SER A 15 20.75 0.33 -3.46
N SER A 16 21.64 -0.23 -4.29
CA SER A 16 21.29 -1.31 -5.23
C SER A 16 20.65 -2.49 -4.50
N PHE A 17 19.55 -3.01 -5.05
CA PHE A 17 18.89 -4.21 -4.56
C PHE A 17 19.41 -5.42 -5.36
N ILE A 18 20.33 -6.16 -4.75
CA ILE A 18 21.04 -7.27 -5.41
C ILE A 18 20.41 -8.59 -4.98
N GLY A 19 20.12 -9.44 -5.97
CA GLY A 19 19.46 -10.72 -5.76
C GLY A 19 17.93 -10.58 -5.60
N ARG A 20 17.27 -11.70 -5.29
CA ARG A 20 15.82 -11.78 -5.04
C ARG A 20 14.91 -11.54 -6.25
N GLN A 21 15.42 -11.67 -7.47
CA GLN A 21 14.62 -11.51 -8.69
C GLN A 21 13.47 -12.52 -8.77
N ARG A 22 13.71 -13.76 -8.31
CA ARG A 22 12.68 -14.79 -8.24
C ARG A 22 11.57 -14.40 -7.28
N GLU A 23 11.92 -13.96 -6.08
CA GLU A 23 10.95 -13.53 -5.09
C GLU A 23 10.18 -12.28 -5.53
N MET A 24 10.82 -11.33 -6.21
CA MET A 24 10.13 -10.18 -6.80
C MET A 24 9.08 -10.65 -7.81
N ALA A 25 9.47 -11.50 -8.77
CA ALA A 25 8.55 -12.03 -9.78
C ALA A 25 7.40 -12.84 -9.16
N GLU A 26 7.67 -13.59 -8.09
CA GLU A 26 6.65 -14.32 -7.33
C GLU A 26 5.66 -13.36 -6.66
N VAL A 27 6.13 -12.33 -5.97
CA VAL A 27 5.29 -11.32 -5.33
C VAL A 27 4.45 -10.55 -6.36
N GLU A 28 5.05 -10.16 -7.50
CA GLU A 28 4.33 -9.49 -8.59
C GLU A 28 3.25 -10.37 -9.21
N GLY A 29 3.54 -11.67 -9.41
CA GLY A 29 2.57 -12.65 -9.90
C GLY A 29 1.42 -12.84 -8.91
N LEU A 30 1.73 -13.00 -7.62
CA LEU A 30 0.73 -13.12 -6.57
C LEU A 30 -0.14 -11.85 -6.44
N LEU A 31 0.43 -10.65 -6.59
CA LEU A 31 -0.34 -9.41 -6.58
C LEU A 31 -1.22 -9.21 -7.83
N ALA A 32 -0.90 -9.87 -8.93
CA ALA A 32 -1.78 -9.87 -10.10
C ALA A 32 -3.04 -10.74 -9.89
N GLU A 33 -2.95 -11.74 -9.02
CA GLU A 33 -4.04 -12.69 -8.72
C GLU A 33 -4.82 -12.30 -7.46
N TYR A 34 -4.11 -11.87 -6.42
CA TYR A 34 -4.62 -11.59 -5.08
C TYR A 34 -4.53 -10.10 -4.73
N ARG A 35 -5.52 -9.61 -3.98
CA ARG A 35 -5.60 -8.21 -3.55
C ARG A 35 -4.86 -7.91 -2.26
N LEU A 36 -4.58 -8.94 -1.47
CA LEU A 36 -3.87 -8.83 -0.21
C LEU A 36 -2.80 -9.91 -0.17
N LEU A 37 -1.56 -9.49 -0.04
CA LEU A 37 -0.41 -10.35 0.10
C LEU A 37 0.34 -9.97 1.38
N THR A 38 0.67 -10.96 2.21
CA THR A 38 1.45 -10.76 3.44
C THR A 38 2.79 -11.45 3.32
N LEU A 39 3.88 -10.68 3.38
CA LEU A 39 5.24 -11.20 3.40
C LEU A 39 5.63 -11.50 4.84
N THR A 40 5.78 -12.79 5.15
CA THR A 40 6.22 -13.30 6.45
C THR A 40 7.64 -13.86 6.36
N GLY A 41 8.30 -14.03 7.51
CA GLY A 41 9.66 -14.55 7.60
C GLY A 41 10.42 -13.98 8.78
N ALA A 42 11.61 -14.51 9.07
CA ALA A 42 12.41 -14.10 10.20
C ALA A 42 12.70 -12.58 10.23
N GLY A 43 12.95 -12.03 11.43
CA GLY A 43 13.40 -10.65 11.57
C GLY A 43 14.70 -10.42 10.76
N GLY A 44 14.81 -9.27 10.10
CA GLY A 44 16.01 -8.92 9.35
C GLY A 44 16.20 -9.60 7.99
N CYS A 45 15.30 -10.48 7.52
CA CYS A 45 15.44 -11.12 6.20
C CYS A 45 15.14 -10.20 4.99
N GLY A 46 14.88 -8.90 5.23
CA GLY A 46 14.72 -7.90 4.16
C GLY A 46 13.32 -7.80 3.54
N LYS A 47 12.27 -8.31 4.19
CA LYS A 47 10.88 -8.27 3.68
C LYS A 47 10.40 -6.87 3.32
N THR A 48 10.67 -5.89 4.19
CA THR A 48 10.32 -4.49 3.93
C THR A 48 11.04 -3.97 2.69
N ARG A 49 12.31 -4.34 2.51
CA ARG A 49 13.08 -3.95 1.34
C ARG A 49 12.58 -4.62 0.07
N LEU A 50 12.23 -5.91 0.12
CA LEU A 50 11.60 -6.63 -0.98
C LEU A 50 10.26 -5.99 -1.37
N ALA A 51 9.40 -5.72 -0.38
CA ALA A 51 8.09 -5.11 -0.61
C ALA A 51 8.21 -3.70 -1.21
N LEU A 52 9.14 -2.88 -0.71
CA LEU A 52 9.43 -1.56 -1.27
C LEU A 52 9.95 -1.64 -2.71
N GLN A 53 10.81 -2.63 -3.00
CA GLN A 53 11.34 -2.80 -4.36
C GLN A 53 10.25 -3.20 -5.35
N VAL A 54 9.40 -4.16 -4.97
CA VAL A 54 8.25 -4.58 -5.79
C VAL A 54 7.26 -3.43 -5.96
N ALA A 55 6.90 -2.75 -4.87
CA ALA A 55 6.03 -1.57 -4.89
C ALA A 55 6.58 -0.47 -5.82
N GLY A 56 7.90 -0.23 -5.79
CA GLY A 56 8.58 0.70 -6.68
C GLY A 56 8.50 0.30 -8.16
N GLY A 57 8.69 -0.98 -8.47
CA GLY A 57 8.55 -1.51 -9.84
C GLY A 57 7.13 -1.47 -10.39
N LEU A 58 6.12 -1.44 -9.51
CA LEU A 58 4.71 -1.42 -9.88
C LEU A 58 4.11 -0.02 -10.00
N GLN A 59 4.87 1.07 -9.77
CA GLN A 59 4.32 2.43 -9.79
C GLN A 59 3.58 2.79 -11.07
N GLU A 60 4.08 2.35 -12.23
CA GLU A 60 3.45 2.62 -13.54
C GLU A 60 2.17 1.79 -13.77
N ARG A 61 1.99 0.69 -13.02
CA ARG A 61 0.83 -0.19 -13.14
C ARG A 61 -0.40 0.31 -12.39
N TYR A 62 -0.21 1.20 -11.41
CA TYR A 62 -1.28 1.74 -10.55
C TYR A 62 -1.52 3.22 -10.86
N PRO A 63 -2.59 3.58 -11.60
CA PRO A 63 -2.88 4.95 -12.01
C PRO A 63 -3.01 5.94 -10.85
N ASP A 64 -3.52 5.46 -9.70
CA ASP A 64 -3.68 6.24 -8.47
C ASP A 64 -2.49 6.08 -7.50
N SER A 65 -1.35 5.62 -8.04
CA SER A 65 -0.03 5.53 -7.41
C SER A 65 0.11 4.48 -6.30
N VAL A 66 1.32 4.41 -5.74
CA VAL A 66 1.72 3.42 -4.74
C VAL A 66 2.09 4.12 -3.44
N TRP A 67 1.49 3.70 -2.33
CA TRP A 67 1.56 4.40 -1.06
C TRP A 67 2.11 3.50 0.04
N LEU A 68 3.16 3.95 0.71
CA LEU A 68 3.66 3.40 1.95
C LEU A 68 2.88 4.00 3.13
N VAL A 69 2.31 3.12 3.96
CA VAL A 69 1.65 3.47 5.22
C VAL A 69 2.35 2.70 6.34
N GLU A 70 3.02 3.43 7.22
CA GLU A 70 3.78 2.85 8.33
C GLU A 70 2.94 2.89 9.61
N PHE A 71 2.87 1.75 10.30
CA PHE A 71 2.11 1.63 11.54
C PHE A 71 2.99 1.25 12.71
N ALA A 72 2.67 1.83 13.87
CA ALA A 72 3.21 1.35 15.13
C ALA A 72 2.64 -0.05 15.46
N PRO A 73 3.35 -0.87 16.27
CA PRO A 73 2.94 -2.25 16.58
C PRO A 73 1.58 -2.47 17.24
N LEU A 74 0.97 -1.39 17.73
CA LEU A 74 -0.26 -1.40 18.51
C LEU A 74 -1.23 -0.35 17.96
N ALA A 75 -1.50 -0.38 16.64
CA ALA A 75 -2.52 0.47 16.06
C ALA A 75 -3.91 -0.16 16.29
N ASP A 76 -4.82 0.58 16.91
CA ASP A 76 -6.25 0.30 16.84
C ASP A 76 -6.81 0.75 15.47
N ASP A 77 -8.04 0.34 15.16
CA ASP A 77 -8.69 0.60 13.86
C ASP A 77 -8.82 2.10 13.55
N GLU A 78 -8.90 2.93 14.58
CA GLU A 78 -9.01 4.38 14.45
C GLU A 78 -7.68 4.99 14.03
N LEU A 79 -6.58 4.59 14.68
CA LEU A 79 -5.22 4.95 14.27
C LEU A 79 -4.90 4.46 12.86
N VAL A 80 -5.43 3.30 12.45
CA VAL A 80 -5.32 2.81 11.06
C VAL A 80 -5.97 3.77 10.08
N SER A 81 -7.22 4.16 10.35
CA SER A 81 -7.98 5.10 9.51
C SER A 81 -7.29 6.46 9.46
N GLN A 82 -6.82 6.98 10.58
CA GLN A 82 -6.14 8.28 10.65
C GLN A 82 -4.83 8.30 9.86
N ALA A 83 -3.97 7.28 9.99
CA ALA A 83 -2.71 7.26 9.26
C ALA A 83 -2.95 7.11 7.75
N LEU A 84 -3.90 6.27 7.36
CA LEU A 84 -4.25 6.11 5.94
C LEU A 84 -4.79 7.42 5.36
N ALA A 85 -5.68 8.11 6.08
CA ALA A 85 -6.21 9.40 5.67
C ALA A 85 -5.12 10.47 5.56
N ALA A 86 -4.18 10.51 6.50
CA ALA A 86 -3.05 11.43 6.46
C ALA A 86 -2.15 11.19 5.24
N VAL A 87 -1.86 9.92 4.92
CA VAL A 87 -1.04 9.54 3.75
C VAL A 87 -1.75 9.87 2.43
N LEU A 88 -3.04 9.55 2.32
CA LEU A 88 -3.84 9.73 1.10
C LEU A 88 -4.40 11.16 0.94
N GLY A 89 -4.24 12.03 1.94
CA GLY A 89 -4.80 13.38 1.97
C GLY A 89 -6.34 13.40 2.10
N VAL A 90 -6.93 12.34 2.62
CA VAL A 90 -8.38 12.23 2.84
C VAL A 90 -8.76 12.94 4.13
N ARG A 91 -9.89 13.63 4.11
CA ARG A 91 -10.47 14.29 5.28
C ARG A 91 -11.86 13.71 5.53
N GLU A 92 -12.24 13.67 6.79
CA GLU A 92 -13.60 13.32 7.19
C GLU A 92 -14.59 14.32 6.58
N GLN A 93 -15.62 13.80 5.91
CA GLN A 93 -16.68 14.61 5.32
C GLN A 93 -17.79 14.89 6.35
N PRO A 94 -18.45 16.06 6.31
CA PRO A 94 -19.57 16.35 7.21
C PRO A 94 -20.65 15.27 7.13
N GLY A 95 -21.00 14.68 8.27
CA GLY A 95 -22.04 13.65 8.36
C GLY A 95 -21.59 12.22 8.00
N GLN A 96 -20.29 11.99 7.82
CA GLN A 96 -19.70 10.66 7.61
C GLN A 96 -18.52 10.45 8.56
N SER A 97 -18.24 9.20 8.94
CA SER A 97 -17.00 8.88 9.64
C SER A 97 -15.79 8.92 8.70
N LEU A 98 -14.59 9.13 9.24
CA LEU A 98 -13.35 9.07 8.47
C LEU A 98 -13.21 7.78 7.65
N SER A 99 -13.58 6.64 8.24
CA SER A 99 -13.54 5.33 7.58
C SER A 99 -14.49 5.27 6.38
N ALA A 100 -15.68 5.86 6.47
CA ALA A 100 -16.62 5.93 5.35
C ALA A 100 -16.05 6.81 4.22
N SER A 101 -15.49 7.97 4.54
CA SER A 101 -14.85 8.85 3.55
C SER A 101 -13.63 8.19 2.88
N LEU A 102 -12.88 7.36 3.62
CA LEU A 102 -11.79 6.54 3.06
C LEU A 102 -12.30 5.46 2.11
N ILE A 103 -13.34 4.71 2.50
CA ILE A 103 -13.94 3.69 1.64
C ILE A 103 -14.41 4.31 0.32
N GLU A 104 -15.10 5.45 0.38
CA GLU A 104 -15.53 6.20 -0.80
C GLU A 104 -14.34 6.64 -1.65
N TYR A 105 -13.27 7.16 -1.02
CA TYR A 105 -12.04 7.53 -1.72
C TYR A 105 -11.39 6.34 -2.43
N LEU A 106 -11.29 5.18 -1.77
CA LEU A 106 -10.64 3.97 -2.32
C LEU A 106 -11.49 3.28 -3.39
N HIS A 107 -12.82 3.42 -3.32
CA HIS A 107 -13.75 2.77 -4.24
C HIS A 107 -13.55 3.21 -5.70
N HIS A 108 -13.12 4.45 -5.92
CA HIS A 108 -13.00 5.06 -7.26
C HIS A 108 -11.57 5.09 -7.82
N ARG A 109 -10.63 4.42 -7.17
CA ARG A 109 -9.20 4.48 -7.51
C ARG A 109 -8.63 3.11 -7.81
N GLU A 110 -7.44 3.03 -8.36
CA GLU A 110 -6.64 1.82 -8.48
C GLU A 110 -5.21 2.13 -8.00
N LEU A 111 -4.95 1.81 -6.74
CA LEU A 111 -3.72 2.11 -6.02
C LEU A 111 -3.20 0.87 -5.26
N LEU A 112 -1.90 0.87 -4.97
CA LEU A 112 -1.26 -0.14 -4.13
C LEU A 112 -0.86 0.48 -2.80
N LEU A 113 -1.38 -0.07 -1.70
CA LEU A 113 -0.99 0.23 -0.33
C LEU A 113 0.07 -0.78 0.13
N LEU A 114 1.22 -0.28 0.55
CA LEU A 114 2.22 -1.04 1.28
C LEU A 114 2.13 -0.67 2.76
N TYR A 115 1.73 -1.65 3.56
CA TYR A 115 1.74 -1.59 5.01
C TYR A 115 3.06 -2.19 5.54
N THR A 116 3.75 -1.46 6.41
CA THR A 116 4.95 -1.99 7.09
C THR A 116 4.78 -2.06 8.59
N HIS A 117 5.27 -3.16 9.14
CA HIS A 117 5.44 -3.40 10.56
C HIS A 117 6.84 -4.03 10.77
N PRO A 118 7.52 -3.84 11.93
CA PRO A 118 8.90 -4.31 12.11
C PRO A 118 9.17 -5.78 11.77
N GLN A 119 8.19 -6.69 11.96
CA GLN A 119 8.35 -8.11 11.61
C GLN A 119 7.60 -8.56 10.36
N GLN A 120 6.72 -7.74 9.76
CA GLN A 120 5.85 -8.15 8.66
C GLN A 120 5.64 -6.99 7.67
N ALA A 121 5.59 -7.30 6.37
CA ALA A 121 5.16 -6.34 5.35
C ALA A 121 3.91 -6.89 4.66
N ARG A 122 2.92 -6.04 4.40
CA ARG A 122 1.68 -6.40 3.71
C ARG A 122 1.49 -5.49 2.51
N LEU A 123 1.26 -6.08 1.34
CA LEU A 123 0.95 -5.38 0.11
C LEU A 123 -0.54 -5.58 -0.17
N PHE A 124 -1.24 -4.48 -0.40
CA PHE A 124 -2.69 -4.46 -0.55
C PHE A 124 -3.09 -3.60 -1.74
N VAL A 125 -3.77 -4.18 -2.72
CA VAL A 125 -4.33 -3.45 -3.85
C VAL A 125 -5.69 -2.90 -3.46
N ALA A 126 -5.79 -1.58 -3.41
CA ALA A 126 -7.05 -0.89 -3.21
C ALA A 126 -7.54 -0.37 -4.56
N GLY A 127 -8.66 -0.88 -5.05
CA GLY A 127 -9.28 -0.25 -6.18
C GLY A 127 -10.55 -0.81 -6.78
N ALA A 128 -11.10 -0.01 -7.69
CA ALA A 128 -12.42 -0.11 -8.28
C ALA A 128 -12.71 -1.52 -8.82
N ASN A 129 -13.64 -2.16 -8.14
CA ASN A 129 -14.36 -3.39 -8.50
C ASN A 129 -13.61 -4.74 -8.46
N ARG A 130 -13.49 -5.29 -7.25
CA ARG A 130 -13.95 -6.64 -6.81
C ARG A 130 -14.13 -6.65 -5.28
N TYR A 131 -14.45 -5.49 -4.67
CA TYR A 131 -14.86 -5.42 -3.26
C TYR A 131 -16.36 -5.70 -3.09
N LEU A 132 -17.08 -5.91 -4.20
CA LEU A 132 -18.44 -6.41 -4.24
C LEU A 132 -18.44 -7.61 -5.20
N GLY A 133 -18.16 -8.78 -4.65
CA GLY A 133 -18.83 -9.98 -5.14
C GLY A 133 -20.26 -9.91 -4.60
N ASP A 134 -21.20 -10.34 -5.44
CA ASP A 134 -22.65 -10.36 -5.26
C ASP A 134 -23.17 -10.55 -3.82
#